data_AF-A0AAJ2VFV2-F1
#
_entry.id   AF-A0AAJ2VFV2-F1
#
_cell.length_a   1.000
_cell.length_b   1.000
_cell.length_c   1.000
_cell.angle_alpha   90.00
_cell.angle_beta   90.00
_cell.angle_gamma   90.00
#
_symmetry.space_group_name_H-M   'P 1'
#
loop_
_entity.id
_entity.type
_entity.pdbx_description
1 polymer ?
#
loop_
_entity_poly.entity_id
_entity_poly.type
_entity_poly.pdbx_seq_one_letter_code
_entity_poly.pdbx_strand_id
1 'polypeptide(L)' 'MTTALTIRPKQKLWTVARFPNGGWSTGGRPTDAEYSESETWQIWASSRDEAKKKAQGLRSRAQRKLRAAEKKQGATP' A
#
# COMPACT_ATOMS: atom_id res chain seq x y z
N MET A 1 13.65 -21.03 -30.81
CA MET A 1 12.37 -20.39 -30.44
C MET A 1 12.04 -20.81 -29.02
N THR A 2 12.40 -20.00 -28.02
CA THR A 2 12.20 -20.38 -26.61
C THR A 2 10.88 -19.80 -26.14
N THR A 3 9.85 -20.65 -26.09
CA THR A 3 8.56 -20.34 -25.49
C THR A 3 8.79 -20.11 -24.00
N ALA A 4 8.89 -18.85 -23.59
CA ALA A 4 8.81 -18.49 -22.19
C ALA A 4 7.43 -18.93 -21.69
N LEU A 5 7.38 -20.02 -20.94
CA LEU A 5 6.21 -20.36 -20.13
C LEU A 5 6.02 -19.18 -19.17
N THR A 6 5.12 -18.27 -19.52
CA THR A 6 4.65 -17.21 -18.61
C THR A 6 3.86 -17.90 -17.51
N ILE A 7 4.58 -18.38 -16.49
CA ILE A 7 3.97 -18.82 -15.23
C ILE A 7 3.23 -17.59 -14.72
N ARG A 8 1.89 -17.61 -14.80
CA ARG A 8 1.07 -16.54 -14.20
C ARG A 8 1.48 -16.47 -12.73
N PRO A 9 2.09 -15.39 -12.27
CA PRO A 9 2.68 -15.39 -10.95
C PRO A 9 1.52 -15.40 -9.95
N LYS A 10 1.52 -16.42 -9.09
CA LYS A 10 0.43 -16.69 -8.14
C LYS A 10 0.25 -15.46 -7.25
N GLN A 11 -0.87 -14.75 -7.43
CA GLN A 11 -1.24 -13.61 -6.59
C GLN A 11 -1.39 -14.13 -5.16
N LYS A 12 -0.73 -13.47 -4.20
CA LYS A 12 -0.94 -13.71 -2.79
C LYS A 12 -1.24 -12.41 -2.07
N LEU A 13 -1.85 -12.51 -0.91
CA LEU A 13 -2.10 -11.37 -0.05
C LEU A 13 -0.79 -10.96 0.61
N TRP A 14 -0.39 -9.70 0.40
CA TRP A 14 0.78 -9.11 1.02
C TRP A 14 0.36 -8.03 2.01
N THR A 15 0.95 -8.08 3.20
CA THR A 15 0.91 -6.99 4.15
C THR A 15 1.99 -5.98 3.79
N VAL A 16 1.61 -4.73 3.59
CA VAL A 16 2.53 -3.61 3.40
C VAL A 16 2.29 -2.63 4.53
N ALA A 17 3.33 -2.31 5.29
CA ALA A 17 3.26 -1.34 6.37
C ALA A 17 4.14 -0.15 6.05
N ARG A 18 3.66 1.05 6.39
CA ARG A 18 4.46 2.26 6.41
C ARG A 18 4.62 2.73 7.84
N PHE A 19 5.86 2.75 8.28
CA PHE A 19 6.23 3.24 9.60
C PHE A 19 6.18 4.78 9.64
N PRO A 20 5.96 5.37 10.83
CA PRO A 20 5.97 6.83 11.00
C PRO A 20 7.31 7.46 10.64
N ASN A 21 8.42 6.71 10.73
CA ASN A 21 9.75 7.14 10.27
C ASN A 21 9.87 7.27 8.73
N GLY A 22 8.82 6.92 7.97
CA GLY A 22 8.77 6.99 6.50
C GLY A 22 9.25 5.72 5.79
N GLY A 23 9.73 4.73 6.54
CA GLY A 23 10.11 3.41 6.05
C GLY A 23 8.92 2.58 5.57
N TRP A 24 9.18 1.66 4.64
CA TRP A 24 8.20 0.72 4.13
C TRP A 24 8.65 -0.71 4.42
N SER A 25 7.79 -1.49 5.07
CA SER A 25 7.94 -2.93 5.25
C SER A 25 6.92 -3.69 4.40
N THR A 26 7.32 -4.85 3.92
CA THR A 26 6.47 -5.77 3.16
C THR A 26 6.61 -7.17 3.74
N GLY A 27 5.56 -7.70 4.35
CA GLY A 27 5.55 -8.96 5.09
C GLY A 27 5.00 -8.83 6.51
N GLY A 28 4.96 -9.94 7.25
CA GLY A 28 4.41 -9.99 8.60
C GLY A 28 2.88 -9.97 8.66
N ARG A 29 2.32 -10.03 9.87
CA ARG A 29 0.87 -9.92 10.07
C ARG A 29 0.51 -8.44 10.19
N PRO A 30 -0.63 -7.99 9.64
CA PRO A 30 -1.09 -6.61 9.80
C PRO A 30 -1.41 -6.25 11.27
N THR A 31 -1.56 -7.26 12.13
CA THR A 31 -1.88 -7.15 13.56
C THR A 31 -0.65 -7.15 14.46
N ASP A 32 0.56 -7.17 13.92
CA ASP A 32 1.77 -7.09 14.74
C ASP A 32 1.82 -5.73 15.48
N ALA A 33 2.22 -5.75 16.75
CA ALA A 33 2.28 -4.54 17.59
C ALA A 33 3.28 -3.50 17.04
N GLU A 34 4.31 -3.94 16.31
CA GLU A 34 5.20 -3.05 15.53
C GLU A 34 4.45 -2.19 14.51
N TYR A 35 3.26 -2.61 14.10
CA TYR A 35 2.42 -1.87 13.17
C TYR A 35 1.30 -1.07 13.84
N SER A 36 1.21 -1.03 15.17
CA SER A 36 0.16 -0.28 15.88
C SER A 36 0.13 1.21 15.54
N GLU A 37 1.29 1.81 15.30
CA GLU A 37 1.42 3.22 14.87
C GLU A 37 1.66 3.36 13.35
N SER A 38 1.63 2.25 12.62
CA SER A 38 1.97 2.21 11.19
C SER A 38 0.72 2.12 10.33
N GLU A 39 0.74 2.81 9.19
CA GLU A 39 -0.29 2.64 8.17
C GLU A 39 -0.09 1.26 7.50
N THR A 40 -1.03 0.34 7.68
CA THR A 40 -0.96 -1.00 7.06
C THR A 40 -1.97 -1.16 5.93
N TRP A 41 -1.56 -1.87 4.88
CA TRP A 41 -2.38 -2.23 3.73
C TRP A 41 -2.24 -3.71 3.43
N GLN A 42 -3.36 -4.36 3.12
CA GLN A 42 -3.37 -5.73 2.62
C GLN A 42 -3.67 -5.71 1.13
N ILE A 43 -2.71 -6.15 0.33
CA ILE A 43 -2.75 -6.00 -1.13
C ILE A 43 -2.50 -7.35 -1.80
N TRP A 44 -3.43 -7.72 -2.68
CA TRP A 44 -3.22 -8.82 -3.61
C TRP A 44 -2.19 -8.43 -4.67
N ALA A 45 -1.06 -9.12 -4.63
CA ALA A 45 0.01 -8.91 -5.59
C ALA A 45 0.78 -10.20 -5.82
N SER A 46 1.43 -10.27 -6.97
CA SER A 46 2.27 -11.40 -7.34
C SER A 46 3.68 -11.31 -6.74
N SER A 47 4.12 -10.10 -6.37
CA SER A 47 5.43 -9.83 -5.78
C SER A 47 5.38 -8.72 -4.72
N ARG A 48 6.40 -8.67 -3.86
CA ARG A 48 6.60 -7.62 -2.84
C ARG A 48 6.63 -6.23 -3.46
N ASP A 49 7.37 -6.07 -4.55
CA ASP A 49 7.49 -4.78 -5.26
C ASP A 49 6.15 -4.29 -5.81
N GLU A 50 5.36 -5.21 -6.36
CA GLU A 50 4.03 -4.88 -6.87
C GLU A 50 3.09 -4.48 -5.72
N ALA A 51 3.12 -5.20 -4.59
CA ALA A 51 2.36 -4.83 -3.40
C ALA A 51 2.76 -3.44 -2.88
N LYS A 52 4.07 -3.17 -2.76
CA LYS A 52 4.59 -1.88 -2.30
C LYS A 52 4.16 -0.73 -3.21
N LYS A 53 4.26 -0.89 -4.53
CA LYS A 53 3.82 0.13 -5.51
C LYS A 53 2.33 0.42 -5.40
N LYS A 54 1.50 -0.63 -5.28
CA LYS A 54 0.05 -0.47 -5.07
C LYS A 54 -0.25 0.27 -3.76
N ALA A 55 0.45 -0.05 -2.66
CA ALA A 55 0.27 0.63 -1.38
C ALA A 55 0.66 2.11 -1.45
N GLN A 56 1.80 2.42 -2.08
CA GLN A 56 2.23 3.80 -2.33
C GLN A 56 1.19 4.59 -3.15
N GLY A 57 0.61 3.96 -4.18
CA GLY A 57 -0.45 4.54 -4.99
C GLY A 57 -1.73 4.83 -4.19
N LEU A 58 -2.17 3.88 -3.36
CA LEU A 58 -3.32 4.05 -2.46
C LEU A 58 -3.09 5.23 -1.52
N ARG A 59 -1.91 5.32 -0.89
CA ARG A 59 -1.55 6.43 -0.01
C ARG A 59 -1.56 7.77 -0.76
N SER A 60 -0.92 7.83 -1.94
CA SER A 60 -0.91 9.06 -2.75
C SER A 60 -2.32 9.53 -3.09
N ARG A 61 -3.22 8.60 -3.41
CA ARG A 61 -4.63 8.91 -3.69
C ARG A 61 -5.37 9.34 -2.42
N ALA A 62 -5.13 8.69 -1.28
CA ALA A 62 -5.70 9.06 0.00
C ALA A 62 -5.27 10.49 0.40
N GLN A 63 -3.98 10.81 0.30
CA GLN A 63 -3.48 12.16 0.58
C GLN A 63 -4.07 13.22 -0.35
N ARG A 64 -4.22 12.91 -1.65
CA ARG A 64 -4.88 13.82 -2.59
C ARG A 64 -6.35 14.06 -2.20
N LYS A 65 -7.06 13.02 -1.79
CA LYS A 65 -8.44 13.13 -1.31
C LYS A 65 -8.54 13.94 -0.03
N LEU A 66 -7.65 13.73 0.94
CA LEU A 66 -7.59 14.50 2.18
C LEU A 66 -7.39 15.98 1.90
N ARG A 67 -6.38 16.33 1.09
CA ARG A 67 -6.14 17.73 0.67
C ARG A 67 -7.34 18.35 -0.06
N ALA A 68 -8.01 17.58 -0.91
CA ALA A 68 -9.20 18.05 -1.61
C ALA A 68 -10.40 18.23 -0.66
N ALA A 69 -10.52 17.39 0.37
CA ALA A 69 -11.56 17.51 1.40
C ALA A 69 -11.30 18.70 2.33
N GLU A 70 -10.06 18.93 2.77
CA GLU A 70 -9.66 20.11 3.54
C GLU A 70 -10.01 21.40 2.78
N LYS A 71 -9.76 21.43 1.46
CA LYS A 71 -10.11 22.59 0.62
C LYS A 71 -11.62 22.84 0.51
N LYS A 72 -12.45 21.81 0.69
CA LYS A 72 -13.92 21.95 0.73
C LYS A 72 -14.44 22.35 2.11
N GLN A 73 -13.75 21.98 3.18
CA GLN A 73 -14.15 22.33 4.56
C GLN A 73 -13.71 23.74 4.97
N GLY A 74 -12.71 24.32 4.30
CA GLY A 74 -12.34 25.73 4.44
C GLY A 74 -13.28 26.72 3.71
N ALA A 75 -14.32 26.23 3.03
CA ALA A 75 -15.37 27.07 2.46
C ALA A 75 -16.61 26.99 3.35
N THR A 76 -16.57 27.71 4.47
CA THR A 76 -17.79 28.07 5.21
C THR A 76 -18.27 29.43 4.67
N PRO A 77 -19.57 29.60 4.34
CA PRO A 77 -20.12 30.88 3.86
C PRO A 77 -20.08 32.00 4.90
#